data_AF-A0A1N6W9L3-F1
#
_entry.id   AF-A0A1N6W9L3-F1
#
_cell.length_a   1.000
_cell.length_b   1.000
_cell.length_c   1.000
_cell.angle_alpha   90.00
_cell.angle_beta   90.00
_cell.angle_gamma   90.00
#
_symmetry.space_group_name_H-M   'P 1'
#
loop_
_entity.id
_entity.type
_entity.pdbx_description
1 polymer ?
#
loop_
_entity_poly.entity_id
_entity_poly.type
_entity_poly.pdbx_seq_one_letter_code
_entity_poly.pdbx_strand_id
1 'polypeptide(L)'
;MKLFLQLTLFISLSSLLLISCQHTPNTEADTKEAMLIWSGEYMVDGCGFEVLINGNRYKPENERDIDEAFKVEGETPVLIEFEKLGRQLDIRCGLSTQSRAMDAIRVISVKKRP
;
A
#
# COMPACT_ATOMS: atom_id res chain seq x y z
N MET A 1 -30.93 -5.61 52.36
CA MET A 1 -29.60 -4.93 52.30
C MET A 1 -28.49 -5.77 51.65
N LYS A 2 -28.56 -7.11 51.60
CA LYS A 2 -27.53 -7.94 50.93
C LYS A 2 -27.65 -7.99 49.39
N LEU A 3 -28.85 -7.80 48.84
CA LEU A 3 -29.11 -7.88 47.39
C LEU A 3 -28.57 -6.67 46.61
N PHE A 4 -28.54 -5.48 47.22
CA PHE A 4 -28.04 -4.26 46.58
C PHE A 4 -26.51 -4.19 46.53
N LEU A 5 -25.81 -4.87 47.43
CA LEU A 5 -24.34 -4.89 47.49
C LEU A 5 -23.72 -5.81 46.43
N GLN A 6 -24.46 -6.83 45.97
CA GLN A 6 -24.00 -7.76 44.94
C GLN A 6 -24.18 -7.20 43.51
N LEU A 7 -25.15 -6.30 43.30
CA LEU A 7 -25.43 -5.70 42.00
C LEU A 7 -24.36 -4.66 41.61
N THR A 8 -23.81 -3.93 42.59
CA THR A 8 -22.75 -2.94 42.35
C THR A 8 -21.39 -3.59 42.04
N LEU A 9 -21.15 -4.83 42.51
CA LEU A 9 -19.90 -5.54 42.26
C LEU A 9 -19.77 -5.98 40.78
N PHE A 10 -20.89 -6.33 40.15
CA PHE A 10 -20.92 -6.76 38.75
C PHE A 10 -20.72 -5.63 37.73
N ILE A 11 -21.06 -4.38 38.08
CA ILE A 11 -20.93 -3.23 37.17
C ILE A 11 -19.47 -2.74 37.08
N SER A 12 -18.67 -2.95 38.12
CA SER A 12 -17.27 -2.50 38.16
C SER A 12 -16.29 -3.33 37.31
N LEU A 13 -16.68 -4.54 36.88
CA LEU A 13 -15.78 -5.46 36.18
C LEU A 13 -15.83 -5.33 34.64
N SER A 14 -16.82 -4.65 34.08
CA SER A 14 -16.98 -4.48 32.63
C SER A 14 -16.22 -3.29 32.04
N SER A 15 -15.61 -2.43 32.86
CA SER A 15 -14.97 -1.18 32.37
C SER A 15 -13.53 -1.36 31.86
N LEU A 16 -12.95 -2.57 31.96
CA LEU A 16 -11.54 -2.83 31.65
C LEU A 16 -11.28 -3.39 30.23
N LEU A 17 -12.30 -3.56 29.39
CA LEU A 17 -12.15 -4.21 28.08
C LEU A 17 -11.97 -3.27 26.88
N LEU A 18 -11.76 -1.96 27.09
CA LEU A 18 -11.53 -1.00 26.00
C LEU A 18 -10.10 -0.43 25.99
N ILE A 19 -9.10 -1.25 26.31
CA ILE A 19 -7.72 -0.97 25.85
C ILE A 19 -7.69 -1.33 24.37
N SER A 20 -8.22 -0.44 23.53
CA SER A 20 -8.02 -0.48 22.09
C SER A 20 -6.53 -0.47 21.82
N CYS A 21 -6.05 -1.61 21.31
CA CYS A 21 -4.75 -1.75 20.69
C CYS A 21 -4.64 -0.67 19.60
N GLN A 22 -3.91 0.41 19.86
CA GLN A 22 -3.47 1.33 18.83
C GLN A 22 -2.38 0.60 18.05
N HIS A 23 -2.78 -0.27 17.12
CA HIS A 23 -1.86 -0.78 16.11
C HIS A 23 -1.63 0.38 15.15
N THR A 24 -0.67 1.24 15.47
CA THR A 24 0.01 2.02 14.44
C THR A 24 0.67 0.98 13.55
N PRO A 25 0.26 0.82 12.28
CA PRO A 25 1.04 0.02 11.37
C PRO A 25 2.39 0.71 11.28
N ASN A 26 3.39 0.16 11.97
CA ASN A 26 4.78 0.39 11.63
C ASN A 26 4.92 -0.27 10.26
N THR A 27 4.61 0.48 9.21
CA THR A 27 4.90 0.07 7.86
C THR A 27 6.41 0.17 7.71
N GLU A 28 7.12 -0.88 8.14
CA GLU A 28 8.56 -0.95 7.94
C GLU A 28 8.83 -0.95 6.43
N ALA A 29 9.77 -0.11 6.02
CA ALA A 29 10.22 -0.05 4.65
C ALA A 29 10.91 -1.37 4.26
N ASP A 30 10.40 -2.00 3.20
CA ASP A 30 10.97 -3.21 2.63
C ASP A 30 11.88 -2.85 1.45
N THR A 31 13.06 -3.46 1.37
CA THR A 31 13.91 -3.41 0.16
C THR A 31 13.85 -4.76 -0.57
N LYS A 32 13.49 -4.74 -1.85
CA LYS A 32 13.37 -5.95 -2.70
C LYS A 32 13.88 -5.72 -4.11
N GLU A 33 14.29 -6.82 -4.76
CA GLU A 33 14.40 -6.87 -6.21
C GLU A 33 13.00 -6.86 -6.83
N ALA A 34 12.82 -6.07 -7.88
CA ALA A 34 11.53 -5.89 -8.54
C ALA A 34 11.70 -5.61 -10.04
N MET A 35 10.60 -5.72 -10.77
CA MET A 35 10.47 -5.13 -12.10
C MET A 35 9.60 -3.88 -11.99
N LEU A 36 10.17 -2.73 -12.37
CA LEU A 36 9.42 -1.50 -12.54
C LEU A 36 8.91 -1.45 -13.98
N ILE A 37 7.60 -1.31 -14.14
CA ILE A 37 6.93 -1.41 -15.43
C ILE A 37 6.31 -0.06 -15.75
N TRP A 38 6.74 0.54 -16.85
CA TRP A 38 6.15 1.79 -17.36
C TRP A 38 5.33 1.48 -18.61
N SER A 39 4.09 1.96 -18.60
CA SER A 39 3.10 1.65 -19.65
C SER A 39 2.57 2.88 -20.40
N GLY A 40 3.16 4.05 -20.17
CA GLY A 40 2.66 5.34 -20.69
C GLY A 40 1.99 6.21 -19.63
N GLU A 41 1.76 7.46 -19.98
CA GLU A 41 1.13 8.48 -19.15
C GLU A 41 -0.36 8.22 -18.94
N TYR A 42 -0.84 8.61 -17.76
CA TYR A 42 -2.25 8.53 -17.44
C TYR A 42 -3.11 9.33 -18.40
N MET A 43 -4.25 8.74 -18.80
CA MET A 43 -5.24 9.37 -19.68
C MET A 43 -4.72 9.73 -21.09
N VAL A 44 -3.47 9.41 -21.42
CA VAL A 44 -2.87 9.62 -22.75
C VAL A 44 -2.68 8.28 -23.44
N ASP A 45 -1.79 7.45 -22.91
CA ASP A 45 -1.32 6.22 -23.57
C ASP A 45 -1.05 5.06 -22.59
N GLY A 46 -1.25 5.24 -21.28
CA GLY A 46 -0.93 4.18 -20.30
C GLY A 46 -1.63 4.23 -18.94
N CYS A 47 -1.07 3.43 -18.03
CA CYS A 47 -1.47 3.29 -16.63
C CYS A 47 -0.42 3.84 -15.65
N GLY A 48 0.58 4.57 -16.15
CA GLY A 48 1.73 4.99 -15.36
C GLY A 48 2.64 3.82 -14.97
N PHE A 49 3.22 3.91 -13.78
CA PHE A 49 4.10 2.89 -13.21
C PHE A 49 3.33 1.76 -12.52
N GLU A 50 3.81 0.53 -12.67
CA GLU A 50 3.41 -0.64 -11.90
C GLU A 50 4.68 -1.34 -11.39
N VAL A 51 4.64 -1.97 -10.21
CA VAL A 51 5.80 -2.65 -9.63
C VAL A 51 5.48 -4.12 -9.44
N LEU A 52 6.29 -5.00 -10.04
CA LEU A 52 6.20 -6.43 -9.86
C LEU A 52 7.22 -6.90 -8.82
N ILE A 53 6.75 -7.41 -7.68
CA ILE A 53 7.58 -7.93 -6.59
C ILE A 53 7.11 -9.35 -6.28
N ASN A 54 8.00 -10.34 -6.43
CA ASN A 54 7.69 -11.76 -6.19
C ASN A 54 6.42 -12.24 -6.92
N GLY A 55 6.19 -11.77 -8.15
CA GLY A 55 5.03 -12.13 -8.97
C GLY A 55 3.74 -11.36 -8.65
N ASN A 56 3.73 -10.52 -7.60
CA ASN A 56 2.59 -9.66 -7.27
C ASN A 56 2.78 -8.27 -7.85
N ARG A 57 1.71 -7.74 -8.47
CA ARG A 57 1.70 -6.41 -9.06
C ARG A 57 1.14 -5.40 -8.07
N TYR A 58 1.86 -4.32 -7.87
CA TYR A 58 1.52 -3.23 -6.97
C TYR A 58 1.43 -1.92 -7.74
N LYS A 59 0.57 -1.03 -7.24
CA LYS A 59 0.47 0.34 -7.76
C LYS A 59 1.15 1.32 -6.81
N PRO A 60 2.18 2.06 -7.27
CA PRO A 60 2.71 3.20 -6.53
C PRO A 60 1.65 4.29 -6.37
N GLU A 61 1.41 4.74 -5.13
CA GLU A 61 0.56 5.92 -4.90
C GLU A 61 1.26 7.24 -5.25
N ASN A 62 2.59 7.24 -5.19
CA ASN A 62 3.45 8.41 -5.35
C ASN A 62 4.39 8.27 -6.57
N GLU A 63 3.85 7.75 -7.67
CA GLU A 63 4.57 7.54 -8.93
C GLU A 63 5.25 8.79 -9.50
N ARG A 64 4.81 10.00 -9.13
CA ARG A 64 5.46 11.27 -9.50
C ARG A 64 6.84 11.46 -8.87
N ASP A 65 7.12 10.73 -7.79
CA ASP A 65 8.40 10.78 -7.09
C ASP A 65 9.43 9.81 -7.72
N ILE A 66 8.99 8.96 -8.65
CA ILE A 66 9.87 8.08 -9.42
C ILE A 66 10.50 8.89 -10.55
N ASP A 67 11.84 8.86 -10.63
CA ASP A 67 12.61 9.60 -11.62
C ASP A 67 12.15 9.28 -13.06
N GLU A 68 12.01 10.31 -13.88
CA GLU A 68 11.61 10.20 -15.29
C GLU A 68 12.57 9.32 -16.11
N ALA A 69 13.83 9.16 -15.67
CA ALA A 69 14.79 8.24 -16.25
C ALA A 69 14.33 6.76 -16.23
N PHE A 70 13.31 6.42 -15.43
CA PHE A 70 12.69 5.11 -15.41
C PHE A 70 11.44 4.99 -16.30
N LYS A 71 10.98 6.06 -16.97
CA LYS A 71 9.90 6.02 -17.96
C LYS A 71 10.37 5.40 -19.28
N VAL A 72 10.83 4.14 -19.21
CA VAL A 72 11.24 3.32 -20.34
C VAL A 72 10.14 2.30 -20.58
N GLU A 73 9.57 2.29 -21.79
CA GLU A 73 8.51 1.34 -22.14
C GLU A 73 8.90 -0.11 -21.81
N GLY A 74 7.99 -0.82 -21.13
CA GLY A 74 8.20 -2.21 -20.75
C GLY A 74 8.74 -2.36 -19.32
N GLU A 75 9.57 -3.37 -19.11
CA GLU A 75 10.01 -3.79 -17.78
C GLU A 75 11.48 -3.42 -17.53
N THR A 76 11.74 -2.73 -16.42
CA THR A 76 13.08 -2.36 -15.97
C THR A 76 13.40 -3.05 -14.64
N PRO A 77 14.46 -3.88 -14.55
CA PRO A 77 14.88 -4.49 -13.30
C PRO A 77 15.46 -3.43 -12.34
N VAL A 78 14.96 -3.40 -11.11
CA VAL A 78 15.34 -2.41 -10.10
C VAL A 78 15.51 -3.04 -8.72
N LEU A 79 16.25 -2.35 -7.86
CA LEU A 79 16.17 -2.50 -6.42
C LEU A 79 15.23 -1.40 -5.90
N ILE A 80 14.13 -1.78 -5.25
CA ILE A 80 13.11 -0.84 -4.77
C ILE A 80 13.01 -0.92 -3.25
N GLU A 81 12.90 0.26 -2.62
CA GLU A 81 12.53 0.42 -1.22
C GLU A 81 11.11 0.97 -1.16
N PHE A 82 10.24 0.34 -0.38
CA PHE A 82 8.80 0.66 -0.39
C PHE A 82 8.09 0.30 0.91
N GLU A 83 6.91 0.88 1.09
CA GLU A 83 5.97 0.58 2.17
C GLU A 83 4.67 0.02 1.58
N LYS A 84 4.10 -1.03 2.18
CA LYS A 84 2.78 -1.55 1.82
C LYS A 84 1.69 -0.78 2.54
N LEU A 85 0.68 -0.30 1.82
CA LEU A 85 -0.30 0.64 2.40
C LEU A 85 -1.57 -0.03 2.95
N GLY A 86 -1.71 -1.35 2.79
CA GLY A 86 -2.87 -2.11 3.30
C GLY A 86 -4.21 -1.71 2.66
N ARG A 87 -4.18 -1.04 1.50
CA ARG A 87 -5.35 -0.60 0.73
C ARG A 87 -5.09 -0.81 -0.75
N GLN A 88 -6.16 -0.84 -1.54
CA GLN A 88 -6.07 -0.91 -3.00
C GLN A 88 -6.22 0.48 -3.61
N LEU A 89 -5.57 0.68 -4.76
CA LEU A 89 -5.80 1.80 -5.65
C LEU A 89 -6.59 1.30 -6.85
N ASP A 90 -7.81 1.80 -7.03
CA ASP A 90 -8.58 1.57 -8.25
C ASP A 90 -8.10 2.53 -9.34
N ILE A 91 -7.42 1.97 -10.33
CA ILE A 91 -6.82 2.70 -11.43
C ILE A 91 -7.64 2.48 -12.69
N ARG A 92 -7.93 3.58 -13.40
CA ARG A 92 -8.49 3.56 -14.75
C ARG A 92 -7.42 4.03 -15.72
N CYS A 93 -7.09 3.17 -16.68
CA CYS A 93 -6.09 3.48 -17.69
C CYS A 93 -6.76 4.04 -18.94
N GLY A 94 -6.24 5.17 -19.44
CA GLY A 94 -6.83 5.85 -20.58
C GLY A 94 -8.33 6.12 -20.39
N LEU A 95 -9.14 5.74 -21.38
CA LEU A 95 -10.60 5.88 -21.36
C LEU A 95 -11.33 4.63 -20.83
N SER A 96 -10.61 3.65 -20.27
CA SER A 96 -11.23 2.42 -19.77
C SER A 96 -12.12 2.69 -18.56
N THR A 97 -13.32 2.09 -18.55
CA THR A 97 -14.24 2.09 -17.41
C THR A 97 -14.03 0.89 -16.48
N GLN A 98 -13.18 -0.06 -16.87
CA GLN A 98 -12.89 -1.26 -16.08
C GLN A 98 -11.95 -0.91 -14.93
N SER A 99 -12.31 -1.39 -13.74
CA SER A 99 -11.44 -1.30 -12.57
C SER A 99 -10.19 -2.14 -12.78
N ARG A 100 -9.04 -1.57 -12.44
CA ARG A 100 -7.77 -2.28 -12.32
C ARG A 100 -7.22 -2.06 -10.91
N ALA A 101 -8.06 -2.37 -9.92
CA ALA A 101 -7.67 -2.28 -8.52
C ALA A 101 -6.43 -3.13 -8.25
N MET A 102 -5.40 -2.51 -7.67
CA MET A 102 -4.15 -3.16 -7.28
C MET A 102 -3.79 -2.77 -5.85
N ASP A 103 -3.08 -3.64 -5.16
CA ASP A 103 -2.53 -3.31 -3.84
C ASP A 103 -1.57 -2.12 -3.95
N ALA A 104 -1.75 -1.15 -3.05
CA ALA A 104 -1.03 0.10 -3.08
C ALA A 104 0.29 0.01 -2.30
N ILE A 105 1.34 0.57 -2.88
CA ILE A 105 2.62 0.78 -2.21
C ILE A 105 3.00 2.25 -2.27
N ARG A 106 3.78 2.70 -1.29
CA ARG A 106 4.53 3.96 -1.36
C ARG A 106 5.97 3.64 -1.68
N VAL A 107 6.50 4.23 -2.74
CA VAL A 107 7.89 4.06 -3.16
C VAL A 107 8.75 5.07 -2.40
N ILE A 108 9.80 4.60 -1.74
CA ILE A 108 10.77 5.41 -0.99
C ILE A 108 12.00 5.66 -1.86
N SER A 109 12.52 4.61 -2.53
CA SER A 109 13.63 4.75 -3.46
C SER A 109 13.62 3.69 -4.56
N VAL A 110 14.13 4.07 -5.74
CA VAL A 110 14.33 3.16 -6.89
C VAL A 110 15.77 3.30 -7.36
N LYS A 111 16.46 2.16 -7.50
CA LYS A 111 17.83 2.10 -8.02
C LYS A 111 17.89 1.10 -9.16
N LYS A 112 18.61 1.44 -10.23
CA LYS A 112 18.94 0.46 -11.28
C LYS A 112 19.71 -0.68 -10.64
N ARG A 113 19.40 -1.90 -11.05
CA ARG A 113 20.24 -3.05 -10.71
C ARG A 113 21.60 -2.87 -11.39
N PRO A 114 22.72 -2.94 -10.66
CA PRO A 114 24.05 -2.90 -11.27
C PRO A 114 24.34 -4.13 -12.13
#